data_AF-A0A928WVB9-F1
#
_entry.id   AF-A0A928WVB9-F1
#
_cell.length_a   1.000
_cell.length_b   1.000
_cell.length_c   1.000
_cell.angle_alpha   90.00
_cell.angle_beta   90.00
_cell.angle_gamma   90.00
#
_symmetry.space_group_name_H-M   'P 1'
#
loop_
_entity.id
_entity.type
_entity.pdbx_description
1 polymer ?
#
loop_
_entity_poly.entity_id
_entity_poly.type
_entity_poly.pdbx_seq_one_letter_code
_entity_poly.pdbx_strand_id
1 'polypeptide(L)'
;MFTKFEHFAATSLMGSPQEAPPRQDGHLQFDRDWEKLAFGVAIALSKQGHYEWEEFRQTLIATIDEWESTHELDDPEWDYYQCWLSALEKIAIASGVLEAGELEQQLAQVLDCKAST
;
A
#
# COMPACT_ATOMS: atom_id res chain seq x y z
N MET A 1 -4.11 -8.97 23.32
CA MET A 1 -5.57 -9.10 23.09
C MET A 1 -5.76 -8.92 21.59
N PHE A 2 -5.95 -10.01 20.86
CA PHE A 2 -5.96 -10.02 19.40
C PHE A 2 -7.14 -9.22 18.88
N THR A 3 -6.87 -8.21 18.06
CA THR A 3 -7.94 -7.43 17.46
C THR A 3 -8.50 -8.21 16.28
N LYS A 4 -9.83 -8.19 16.14
CA LYS A 4 -10.58 -8.88 15.08
C LYS A 4 -10.08 -8.51 13.66
N PHE A 5 -9.37 -7.39 13.53
CA PHE A 5 -8.77 -6.85 12.31
C PHE A 5 -7.58 -7.65 11.80
N GLU A 6 -6.67 -8.08 12.68
CA GLU A 6 -5.48 -8.87 12.31
C GLU A 6 -5.87 -10.26 11.83
N HIS A 7 -6.91 -10.85 12.43
CA HIS A 7 -7.45 -12.13 12.00
C HIS A 7 -8.17 -12.04 10.65
N PHE A 8 -8.86 -10.93 10.37
CA PHE A 8 -9.49 -10.72 9.06
C PHE A 8 -8.45 -10.52 7.95
N ALA A 9 -7.39 -9.76 8.22
CA ALA A 9 -6.24 -9.63 7.31
C ALA A 9 -5.50 -10.96 7.15
N ALA A 10 -5.24 -11.71 8.22
CA ALA A 10 -4.58 -13.01 8.13
C ALA A 10 -5.40 -14.06 7.34
N THR A 11 -6.72 -14.07 7.50
CA THR A 11 -7.59 -15.14 6.98
C THR A 11 -8.25 -14.79 5.63
N SER A 12 -8.49 -13.51 5.32
CA SER A 12 -9.13 -13.10 4.05
C SER A 12 -8.12 -12.74 2.94
N LEU A 13 -6.85 -12.54 3.30
CA LEU A 13 -5.76 -12.22 2.37
C LEU A 13 -4.98 -13.45 1.86
N MET A 14 -5.49 -14.67 2.07
CA MET A 14 -4.80 -15.92 1.71
C MET A 14 -4.71 -16.14 0.19
N GLY A 15 -3.91 -15.31 -0.49
CA GLY A 15 -3.11 -15.71 -1.64
C GLY A 15 -1.87 -16.49 -1.18
N SER A 16 -1.04 -16.92 -2.13
CA SER A 16 0.14 -17.74 -1.88
C SER A 16 1.13 -17.02 -0.94
N PRO A 17 1.94 -17.74 -0.15
CA PRO A 17 2.87 -17.13 0.81
C PRO A 17 3.95 -16.23 0.18
N GLN A 18 4.18 -16.30 -1.13
CA GLN A 18 5.01 -15.34 -1.88
C GLN A 18 4.35 -13.97 -2.09
N GLU A 19 3.02 -13.90 -2.02
CA GLU A 19 2.20 -12.72 -2.33
C GLU A 19 1.72 -12.00 -1.06
N ALA A 20 2.08 -12.54 0.12
CA ALA A 20 1.74 -11.97 1.40
C ALA A 20 2.76 -10.89 1.81
N PRO A 21 2.31 -9.78 2.43
CA PRO A 21 3.23 -8.77 2.94
C PRO A 21 4.24 -9.37 3.93
N PRO A 22 5.48 -8.83 4.00
CA PRO A 22 6.58 -9.42 4.77
C PRO A 22 6.20 -9.61 6.24
N ARG A 23 6.50 -10.80 6.75
CA ARG A 23 6.23 -11.20 8.14
C ARG A 23 7.50 -11.60 8.85
N GLN A 24 7.66 -11.12 10.08
CA GLN A 24 8.65 -11.63 11.03
C GLN A 24 7.91 -12.25 12.22
N ASP A 25 8.21 -13.50 12.55
CA ASP A 25 7.55 -14.26 13.62
C ASP A 25 6.01 -14.30 13.53
N GLY A 26 5.46 -14.26 12.31
CA GLY A 26 4.01 -14.29 12.05
C GLY A 26 3.30 -12.93 12.10
N HIS A 27 4.02 -11.87 12.49
CA HIS A 27 3.51 -10.50 12.55
C HIS A 27 3.89 -9.70 11.30
N LEU A 28 3.00 -8.79 10.86
CA LEU A 28 3.34 -7.81 9.82
C LEU A 28 4.48 -6.92 10.34
N GLN A 29 5.60 -6.93 9.62
CA GLN A 29 6.71 -6.06 9.93
C GLN A 29 6.54 -4.74 9.19
N PHE A 30 6.71 -3.66 9.93
CA PHE A 30 6.71 -2.30 9.42
C PHE A 30 7.91 -1.60 10.05
N ASP A 31 8.88 -1.23 9.22
CA ASP A 31 10.12 -0.59 9.62
C ASP A 31 9.93 0.91 9.80
N ARG A 32 8.94 1.50 9.11
CA ARG A 32 8.61 2.93 9.21
C ARG A 32 7.14 3.13 9.60
N ASP A 33 6.86 4.19 10.36
CA ASP A 33 5.50 4.45 10.86
C ASP A 33 4.47 4.66 9.75
N TRP A 34 4.88 5.23 8.60
CA TRP A 34 4.00 5.46 7.47
C TRP A 34 3.56 4.15 6.79
N GLU A 35 4.34 3.07 6.88
CA GLU A 35 4.03 1.79 6.24
C GLU A 35 2.79 1.15 6.88
N LYS A 36 2.68 1.26 8.22
CA LYS A 36 1.48 0.86 8.97
C LYS A 36 0.26 1.63 8.51
N LEU A 37 0.43 2.94 8.28
CA LEU A 37 -0.65 3.81 7.84
C LEU A 37 -1.08 3.47 6.41
N ALA A 38 -0.14 3.30 5.48
CA ALA A 38 -0.42 2.92 4.09
C ALA A 38 -1.15 1.57 4.00
N PHE A 39 -0.70 0.58 4.78
CA PHE A 39 -1.40 -0.71 4.89
C PHE A 39 -2.83 -0.54 5.44
N GLY A 40 -2.97 0.24 6.53
CA GLY A 40 -4.27 0.52 7.13
C GLY A 40 -5.25 1.20 6.19
N VAL A 41 -4.78 2.18 5.41
CA VAL A 41 -5.59 2.91 4.42
C VAL A 41 -6.07 1.97 3.32
N ALA A 42 -5.20 1.13 2.77
CA ALA A 42 -5.58 0.16 1.73
C ALA A 42 -6.70 -0.77 2.22
N ILE A 43 -6.55 -1.33 3.42
CA ILE A 43 -7.56 -2.21 4.02
C ILE A 43 -8.86 -1.45 4.30
N ALA A 44 -8.78 -0.20 4.78
CA ALA A 44 -9.94 0.61 5.11
C ALA A 44 -10.75 0.99 3.87
N LEU A 45 -10.10 1.34 2.75
CA LEU A 45 -10.77 1.68 1.50
C LEU A 45 -11.47 0.46 0.90
N SER A 46 -10.81 -0.70 0.91
CA SER A 46 -11.43 -1.95 0.45
C SER A 46 -12.65 -2.33 1.30
N LYS A 47 -12.56 -2.22 2.63
CA LYS A 47 -13.70 -2.48 3.53
C LYS A 47 -14.87 -1.52 3.35
N GLN A 48 -14.61 -0.31 2.87
CA GLN A 48 -15.64 0.67 2.54
C GLN A 48 -16.28 0.41 1.16
N GLY A 49 -15.78 -0.60 0.42
CA GLY A 49 -16.32 -0.98 -0.88
C GLY A 49 -15.87 -0.09 -2.03
N HIS A 50 -14.79 0.69 -1.86
CA HIS A 50 -14.21 1.47 -2.95
C HIS A 50 -13.56 0.59 -4.02
N TYR A 51 -13.01 -0.56 -3.60
CA TYR A 51 -12.48 -1.59 -4.48
C TYR A 51 -12.45 -2.93 -3.74
N GLU A 52 -12.47 -4.02 -4.50
CA GLU A 52 -12.27 -5.34 -3.94
C GLU A 52 -10.80 -5.55 -3.60
N TRP A 53 -10.53 -6.30 -2.53
CA TRP A 53 -9.16 -6.55 -2.10
C TRP A 53 -8.31 -7.26 -3.19
N GLU A 54 -8.93 -8.15 -3.96
CA GLU A 54 -8.32 -8.81 -5.11
C GLU A 54 -7.80 -7.81 -6.14
N GLU A 55 -8.57 -6.76 -6.44
CA GLU A 55 -8.18 -5.73 -7.42
C GLU A 55 -6.94 -4.96 -6.96
N PHE A 56 -6.86 -4.66 -5.65
CA PHE A 56 -5.67 -4.05 -5.07
C PHE A 56 -4.46 -4.97 -5.21
N ARG A 57 -4.61 -6.27 -4.91
CA ARG A 57 -3.50 -7.23 -5.03
C ARG A 57 -3.00 -7.34 -6.47
N GLN A 58 -3.89 -7.42 -7.46
CA GLN A 58 -3.49 -7.46 -8.86
C GLN A 58 -2.76 -6.17 -9.27
N THR A 59 -3.23 -5.01 -8.79
CA THR A 59 -2.57 -3.72 -9.03
C THR A 59 -1.17 -3.66 -8.40
N LEU A 60 -0.99 -4.27 -7.21
CA LEU A 60 0.31 -4.40 -6.56
C LEU A 60 1.26 -5.29 -7.35
N ILE A 61 0.82 -6.47 -7.78
CA ILE A 61 1.62 -7.39 -8.60
C ILE A 61 2.08 -6.70 -9.88
N ALA A 62 1.17 -6.02 -10.58
CA ALA A 62 1.52 -5.28 -11.80
C ALA A 62 2.50 -4.13 -11.55
N THR A 63 2.42 -3.48 -10.39
CA THR A 63 3.33 -2.39 -10.02
C THR A 63 4.73 -2.92 -9.67
N ILE A 64 4.81 -4.08 -9.01
CA ILE A 64 6.06 -4.78 -8.75
C ILE A 64 6.71 -5.23 -10.07
N ASP A 65 5.94 -5.84 -10.97
CA ASP A 65 6.42 -6.28 -12.29
C ASP A 65 6.95 -5.10 -13.12
N GLU A 66 6.26 -3.95 -13.11
CA GLU A 66 6.71 -2.72 -13.76
C GLU A 66 8.05 -2.23 -13.17
N TRP A 67 8.21 -2.27 -11.85
CA TRP A 67 9.46 -1.91 -11.20
C TRP A 67 10.59 -2.89 -11.57
N GLU A 68 10.35 -4.19 -11.49
CA GLU A 68 11.33 -5.24 -11.83
C GLU A 68 11.73 -5.20 -13.32
N SER A 69 10.84 -4.72 -14.19
CA SER A 69 11.15 -4.55 -15.62
C SER A 69 12.09 -3.38 -15.92
N THR A 70 12.22 -2.44 -14.99
CA THR A 70 12.98 -1.20 -15.16
C THR A 70 14.23 -1.12 -14.28
N HIS A 71 14.36 -2.00 -13.29
CA HIS A 71 15.48 -2.05 -12.33
C HIS A 71 16.14 -3.44 -12.33
N GLU A 72 17.34 -3.52 -11.76
CA GLU A 72 17.99 -4.82 -11.53
C GLU A 72 17.34 -5.54 -10.34
N LEU A 73 17.31 -6.87 -10.36
CA LEU A 73 16.70 -7.67 -9.28
C LEU A 73 17.36 -7.48 -7.91
N ASP A 74 18.64 -7.09 -7.89
CA ASP A 74 19.42 -6.85 -6.67
C ASP A 74 19.59 -5.36 -6.36
N ASP A 75 18.74 -4.50 -6.95
CA ASP A 75 18.84 -3.06 -6.76
C ASP A 75 18.54 -2.67 -5.29
N PRO A 76 19.47 -1.97 -4.61
CA PRO A 76 19.31 -1.58 -3.20
C PRO A 76 18.19 -0.57 -2.96
N GLU A 77 17.63 0.05 -4.01
CA GLU A 77 16.49 0.97 -3.92
C GLU A 77 15.15 0.23 -3.81
N TRP A 78 15.13 -1.11 -3.89
CA TRP A 78 13.92 -1.91 -3.71
C TRP A 78 13.27 -1.68 -2.33
N ASP A 79 12.02 -1.20 -2.35
CA ASP A 79 11.21 -1.00 -1.16
C ASP A 79 9.77 -1.46 -1.44
N TYR A 80 9.39 -2.59 -0.81
CA TYR A 80 8.07 -3.20 -0.98
C TYR A 80 6.93 -2.24 -0.63
N TYR A 81 7.09 -1.44 0.44
CA TYR A 81 6.03 -0.51 0.84
C TYR A 81 5.96 0.73 -0.05
N GLN A 82 7.02 1.06 -0.80
CA GLN A 82 6.91 2.04 -1.89
C GLN A 82 6.03 1.49 -3.02
N CYS A 83 6.26 0.25 -3.45
CA CYS A 83 5.39 -0.40 -4.43
C CYS A 83 3.93 -0.51 -3.94
N TRP A 84 3.73 -0.79 -2.65
CA TRP A 84 2.42 -0.76 -2.00
C TRP A 84 1.74 0.60 -2.12
N LEU A 85 2.46 1.68 -1.83
CA LEU A 85 1.92 3.04 -1.88
C LEU A 85 1.56 3.42 -3.32
N SER A 86 2.43 3.13 -4.30
CA SER A 86 2.14 3.37 -5.72
C SER A 86 0.93 2.57 -6.20
N ALA A 87 0.79 1.31 -5.80
CA ALA A 87 -0.38 0.50 -6.11
C ALA A 87 -1.66 1.05 -5.47
N LEU A 88 -1.56 1.52 -4.22
CA LEU A 88 -2.68 2.13 -3.49
C LEU A 88 -3.17 3.40 -4.18
N GLU A 89 -2.26 4.26 -4.63
CA GLU A 89 -2.58 5.45 -5.40
C GLU A 89 -3.25 5.10 -6.73
N LYS A 90 -2.67 4.17 -7.50
CA LYS A 90 -3.24 3.71 -8.78
C LYS A 90 -4.69 3.23 -8.62
N ILE A 91 -4.96 2.39 -7.61
CA ILE A 91 -6.33 1.89 -7.40
C ILE A 91 -7.27 2.94 -6.82
N ALA A 92 -6.78 3.87 -5.99
CA ALA A 92 -7.59 4.96 -5.46
C ALA A 92 -8.06 5.91 -6.58
N ILE A 93 -7.19 6.16 -7.57
CA ILE A 93 -7.56 6.90 -8.78
C ILE A 93 -8.55 6.09 -9.62
N ALA A 94 -8.28 4.79 -9.86
CA ALA A 94 -9.16 3.94 -10.66
C ALA A 94 -10.56 3.76 -10.04
N SER A 95 -10.66 3.75 -8.72
CA SER A 95 -11.93 3.69 -7.97
C SER A 95 -12.61 5.05 -7.79
N GLY A 96 -12.00 6.14 -8.25
CA GLY A 96 -12.53 7.51 -8.13
C GLY A 96 -12.51 8.07 -6.71
N VAL A 97 -11.72 7.47 -5.81
CA VAL A 97 -11.48 8.01 -4.46
C VAL A 97 -10.58 9.25 -4.52
N LEU A 98 -9.68 9.29 -5.50
CA LEU A 98 -8.76 10.40 -5.73
C LEU A 98 -8.79 10.82 -7.19
N GLU A 99 -8.56 12.11 -7.44
CA GLU A 99 -8.18 12.60 -8.75
C GLU A 99 -6.67 12.42 -8.98
N ALA A 100 -6.25 12.27 -10.23
CA ALA A 100 -4.84 12.17 -10.57
C ALA A 100 -4.09 13.47 -10.18
N GLY A 101 -2.99 13.34 -9.42
CA GLY A 101 -2.23 14.49 -8.94
C GLY A 101 -2.78 15.13 -7.65
N GLU A 102 -3.91 14.64 -7.12
CA GLU A 102 -4.53 15.22 -5.92
C GLU A 102 -3.63 15.03 -4.68
N LEU A 103 -2.97 13.87 -4.56
CA LEU A 103 -2.07 13.59 -3.43
C LEU A 103 -0.88 14.55 -3.42
N GLU A 104 -0.25 14.79 -4.56
CA GLU A 104 0.87 15.72 -4.69
C GLU A 104 0.44 17.16 -4.42
N GLN A 105 -0.75 17.54 -4.86
CA GLN A 105 -1.31 18.86 -4.55
C GLN A 105 -1.54 19.04 -3.04
N GLN A 106 -2.05 18.02 -2.35
CA GLN A 106 -2.24 18.07 -0.90
C GLN A 106 -0.90 18.05 -0.16
N LEU A 107 0.06 17.25 -0.61
CA LEU A 107 1.40 17.20 -0.03
C LEU A 107 2.09 18.56 -0.14
N ALA A 108 2.05 19.20 -1.31
CA ALA A 108 2.61 20.53 -1.52
C ALA A 108 2.01 21.55 -0.53
N GLN A 109 0.68 21.57 -0.38
CA GLN A 109 0.00 22.45 0.57
C GLN A 109 0.44 22.21 2.03
N VAL A 110 0.61 20.95 2.43
CA VAL A 110 1.06 20.59 3.79
C VAL A 110 2.50 21.02 4.04
N LEU A 111 3.39 20.83 3.06
CA LEU A 111 4.79 21.24 3.14
C LEU A 111 4.91 22.78 3.21
N ASP A 112 4.14 23.50 2.39
CA ASP A 112 4.11 24.97 2.38
C ASP A 112 3.57 25.55 3.70
N CYS A 113 2.56 24.90 4.29
CA CYS A 113 2.01 25.30 5.59
C CYS A 113 3.04 25.12 6.72
N LYS A 114 3.80 24.02 6.70
CA LYS A 114 4.90 23.79 7.65
C LYS A 114 6.08 24.74 7.47
N ALA A 115 6.36 25.20 6.25
CA ALA A 115 7.44 26.16 5.99
C ALA A 115 7.11 27.60 6.46
N SER A 116 5.83 27.88 6.71
CA SER A 116 5.33 29.20 7.11
C SER A 116 5.09 29.35 8.62
N THR A 117 5.44 28.35 9.43
CA THR A 117 5.32 28.33 10.91
C THR A 117 6.70 28.25 11.55
#